data_AF-J4C3T4-F1
#
_entry.id   AF-J4C3T4-F1
#
_cell.length_a   1.000
_cell.length_b   1.000
_cell.length_c   1.000
_cell.angle_alpha   90.00
_cell.angle_beta   90.00
_cell.angle_gamma   90.00
#
_symmetry.space_group_name_H-M   'P 1'
#
loop_
_entity.id
_entity.type
_entity.pdbx_description
1 polymer ?
#
loop_
_entity_poly.entity_id
_entity_poly.type
_entity_poly.pdbx_seq_one_letter_code
_entity_poly.pdbx_strand_id
1 'polypeptide(L)'
;MARLSGTCKWFNSKKGYGFITLDSGEDVFVHQSEIYADGFRSLRENEKVELEVVLENDRKKAIHVTGPDGDYVMGSQNELFRSNRNRYQDSESSAMYRNDDRDFDMNRRY
;
A
#
# COMPACT_ATOMS: atom_id res chain seq x y z
N MET A 1 -10.99 2.02 20.88
CA MET A 1 -10.17 0.81 20.64
C MET A 1 -8.78 1.27 20.25
N ALA A 2 -7.74 0.48 20.53
CA ALA A 2 -6.36 0.87 20.32
C ALA A 2 -5.86 0.31 18.98
N ARG A 3 -5.40 1.21 18.09
CA ARG A 3 -4.66 0.83 16.89
C ARG A 3 -3.24 0.48 17.28
N LEU A 4 -2.78 -0.66 16.79
CA LEU A 4 -1.48 -1.24 17.04
C LEU A 4 -0.79 -1.41 15.69
N SER A 5 0.49 -1.07 15.65
CA SER A 5 1.35 -1.34 14.51
C SER A 5 1.99 -2.71 14.65
N GLY A 6 2.01 -3.45 13.56
CA GLY A 6 2.59 -4.78 13.49
C GLY A 6 3.27 -5.04 12.17
N THR A 7 4.06 -6.11 12.16
CA THR A 7 4.72 -6.62 10.97
C THR A 7 4.08 -7.96 10.61
N CYS A 8 3.62 -8.09 9.36
CA CYS A 8 3.04 -9.34 8.90
C CYS A 8 4.14 -10.42 8.82
N LYS A 9 4.03 -11.45 9.65
CA LYS A 9 5.00 -12.56 9.69
C LYS A 9 4.81 -13.46 8.48
N TRP A 10 3.57 -13.87 8.25
CA TRP A 10 3.17 -14.62 7.07
C TRP A 10 1.65 -14.55 6.94
N PHE A 11 1.19 -14.61 5.69
CA PHE A 11 -0.23 -14.65 5.38
C PHE A 11 -0.49 -15.66 4.27
N ASN A 12 -1.50 -16.51 4.45
CA ASN A 12 -1.88 -17.49 3.46
C ASN A 12 -3.18 -17.07 2.76
N SER A 13 -3.04 -16.41 1.60
CA SER A 13 -4.18 -15.94 0.80
C SER A 13 -5.08 -17.07 0.28
N LYS A 14 -4.57 -18.31 0.15
CA LYS A 14 -5.40 -19.46 -0.26
C LYS A 14 -6.32 -19.91 0.86
N LYS A 15 -5.86 -19.82 2.10
CA LYS A 15 -6.64 -20.23 3.28
C LYS A 15 -7.37 -19.07 3.97
N GLY A 16 -7.00 -17.83 3.67
CA GLY A 16 -7.65 -16.64 4.19
C GLY A 16 -7.28 -16.30 5.64
N TYR A 17 -6.13 -16.74 6.13
CA TYR A 17 -5.64 -16.45 7.48
C TYR A 17 -4.14 -16.23 7.51
N GLY A 18 -3.66 -15.55 8.56
CA GLY A 18 -2.24 -15.32 8.79
C GLY A 18 -1.93 -14.94 10.23
N PHE A 19 -0.68 -14.57 10.45
CA PHE A 19 -0.19 -14.07 11.73
C PHE A 19 0.59 -12.79 11.54
N ILE A 20 0.33 -11.85 12.44
CA ILE A 20 1.00 -10.56 12.51
C ILE A 20 1.69 -10.48 13.88
N THR A 21 2.95 -10.11 13.87
CA THR A 21 3.72 -9.87 15.09
C THR A 21 3.69 -8.39 15.38
N LEU A 22 3.17 -7.99 16.54
CA LEU A 22 3.15 -6.61 16.97
C LEU A 22 4.55 -6.12 17.35
N ASP A 23 4.74 -4.81 17.37
CA ASP A 23 5.95 -4.20 17.91
C ASP A 23 6.18 -4.56 19.39
N SER A 24 5.10 -4.82 20.13
CA SER A 24 5.16 -5.32 21.51
C SER A 24 5.67 -6.77 21.64
N GLY A 25 5.90 -7.49 20.53
CA GLY A 25 6.38 -8.87 20.52
C GLY A 25 5.29 -9.93 20.65
N GLU A 26 4.02 -9.54 20.58
CA GLU A 26 2.89 -10.46 20.66
C GLU A 26 2.43 -10.90 19.28
N ASP A 27 2.11 -12.19 19.13
CA ASP A 27 1.55 -12.75 17.90
C ASP A 27 0.03 -12.67 17.93
N VAL A 28 -0.55 -12.07 16.88
CA VAL A 28 -1.99 -11.88 16.75
C VAL A 28 -2.51 -12.66 15.54
N PHE A 29 -3.63 -13.35 15.75
CA PHE A 29 -4.32 -14.05 14.68
C PHE A 29 -5.13 -13.08 13.82
N VAL A 30 -4.92 -13.11 12.50
CA VAL A 30 -5.66 -12.31 11.53
C VAL A 30 -6.48 -13.19 10.58
N HIS A 31 -7.73 -12.79 10.36
CA HIS A 31 -8.64 -13.42 9.42
C HIS A 31 -8.92 -12.49 8.23
N GLN A 32 -9.01 -13.02 7.01
CA GLN A 32 -9.25 -12.22 5.81
C GLN A 32 -10.51 -11.35 5.87
N SER A 33 -11.52 -11.75 6.64
CA SER A 33 -12.76 -10.97 6.80
C SER A 33 -12.52 -9.58 7.37
N GLU A 34 -11.48 -9.44 8.19
CA GLU A 34 -11.14 -8.23 8.94
C GLU A 34 -10.11 -7.35 8.21
N ILE A 35 -9.62 -7.81 7.04
CA ILE A 35 -8.61 -7.10 6.24
C ILE A 35 -9.30 -6.16 5.26
N TYR A 36 -8.91 -4.89 5.31
CA TYR A 36 -9.35 -3.85 4.39
C TYR A 36 -8.37 -3.75 3.21
N ALA A 37 -8.77 -4.31 2.07
CA ALA A 37 -8.04 -4.27 0.81
C ALA A 37 -9.00 -3.95 -0.33
N ASP A 38 -8.55 -3.19 -1.33
CA ASP A 38 -9.32 -2.82 -2.53
C ASP A 38 -9.46 -3.98 -3.55
N GLY A 39 -9.06 -5.20 -3.18
CA GLY A 39 -9.06 -6.35 -4.08
C GLY A 39 -8.79 -7.68 -3.36
N PHE A 40 -7.79 -8.42 -3.83
CA PHE A 40 -7.40 -9.68 -3.19
C PHE A 40 -6.78 -9.41 -1.83
N ARG A 41 -7.51 -9.80 -0.78
CA ARG A 41 -7.12 -9.66 0.63
C ARG A 41 -5.89 -10.51 0.90
N SER A 42 -4.74 -9.89 0.73
CA SER A 42 -3.43 -10.50 0.90
C SER A 42 -2.52 -9.52 1.61
N LEU A 43 -1.56 -10.05 2.36
CA LEU A 43 -0.54 -9.26 3.03
C LEU A 43 0.82 -9.73 2.53
N ARG A 44 1.75 -8.79 2.38
CA ARG A 44 3.14 -9.11 2.06
C ARG A 44 3.89 -9.48 3.34
N GLU A 45 4.79 -10.45 3.26
CA GLU A 45 5.68 -10.75 4.39
C GLU A 45 6.55 -9.54 4.73
N ASN A 46 6.81 -9.33 6.02
CA ASN A 46 7.60 -8.21 6.54
C ASN A 46 7.03 -6.81 6.21
N GLU A 47 5.76 -6.72 5.82
CA GLU A 47 5.07 -5.44 5.62
C GLU A 47 4.58 -4.87 6.94
N LYS A 48 4.77 -3.55 7.12
CA LYS A 48 4.19 -2.81 8.24
C LYS A 48 2.73 -2.56 7.96
N VAL A 49 1.89 -2.90 8.93
CA VAL A 49 0.45 -2.74 8.87
C VAL A 49 -0.07 -2.20 10.20
N GLU A 50 -1.22 -1.54 10.14
CA GLU A 50 -1.96 -1.12 11.30
C GLU A 50 -3.16 -2.04 11.49
N LEU A 51 -3.39 -2.47 12.72
CA LEU A 51 -4.50 -3.35 13.09
C LEU A 51 -5.00 -3.01 14.47
N GLU A 52 -6.20 -3.43 14.79
CA GLU A 52 -6.74 -3.35 16.14
C GLU A 52 -6.79 -4.74 16.75
N VAL A 53 -6.31 -4.89 17.98
CA VAL A 53 -6.37 -6.18 18.69
C VAL A 53 -7.54 -6.18 19.65
N VAL A 54 -8.43 -7.15 19.46
CA VAL A 54 -9.54 -7.43 20.36
C VAL A 54 -9.31 -8.75 21.06
N LEU A 55 -9.59 -8.77 22.37
CA LEU A 55 -9.65 -9.99 23.16
C LEU A 55 -11.07 -10.56 23.05
N GLU A 56 -11.23 -11.66 22.33
CA GLU A 56 -12.51 -12.37 22.16
C GLU A 56 -12.33 -13.82 22.62
N ASN A 57 -13.16 -14.27 23.57
CA ASN A 57 -13.07 -15.63 24.14
C ASN A 57 -11.65 -16.01 24.60
N ASP A 58 -10.96 -15.10 25.31
CA ASP A 58 -9.59 -15.28 25.79
C ASP A 58 -8.52 -15.35 24.67
N ARG A 59 -8.89 -15.07 23.42
CA ARG A 59 -7.99 -15.07 22.27
C ARG A 59 -7.82 -13.68 21.69
N LYS A 60 -6.58 -13.32 21.36
CA LYS A 60 -6.25 -12.07 20.67
C LYS A 60 -6.51 -12.21 19.18
N LYS A 61 -7.41 -11.38 18.65
CA LYS A 61 -7.80 -11.34 17.24
C LYS A 61 -7.53 -9.96 16.66
N ALA A 62 -6.98 -9.92 15.46
CA ALA A 62 -6.81 -8.69 14.69
C ALA A 62 -8.11 -8.33 13.96
N ILE A 63 -8.56 -7.09 14.12
CA ILE A 63 -9.68 -6.47 13.44
C ILE A 63 -9.19 -5.20 12.71
N HIS A 64 -9.92 -4.73 11.69
CA HIS A 64 -9.59 -3.50 10.96
C HIS A 64 -8.13 -3.42 10.45
N VAL A 65 -7.66 -4.44 9.75
CA VAL A 65 -6.27 -4.46 9.25
C VAL A 65 -6.13 -3.58 8.01
N THR A 66 -5.29 -2.55 8.10
CA THR A 66 -5.01 -1.56 7.04
C THR A 66 -3.50 -1.40 6.81
N GLY A 67 -3.11 -0.74 5.73
CA GLY A 67 -1.75 -0.25 5.52
C GLY A 67 -1.39 0.91 6.47
N PRO A 68 -0.12 1.34 6.47
CA PRO A 68 0.32 2.51 7.21
C PRO A 68 -0.43 3.77 6.73
N ASP A 69 -0.73 4.70 7.63
CA ASP A 69 -1.50 5.92 7.34
C ASP A 69 -2.96 5.67 6.91
N GLY A 70 -3.46 4.44 7.09
CA GLY A 70 -4.80 4.04 6.67
C GLY A 70 -4.92 3.76 5.16
N ASP A 71 -3.79 3.65 4.45
CA ASP A 71 -3.77 3.23 3.05
C ASP A 71 -4.23 1.76 2.88
N TYR A 72 -4.63 1.40 1.67
CA TYR A 72 -4.94 0.01 1.35
C TYR A 72 -3.67 -0.85 1.41
N VAL A 73 -3.78 -2.06 1.97
CA VAL A 73 -2.65 -3.00 1.98
C VAL A 73 -2.16 -3.28 0.57
N MET A 74 -0.85 -3.23 0.36
CA MET A 74 -0.26 -3.45 -0.97
C MET A 74 -0.44 -4.90 -1.43
N GLY A 75 -0.55 -5.82 -0.48
CA GLY A 75 -0.79 -7.23 -0.72
C GLY A 75 0.30 -7.93 -1.52
N SER A 76 0.09 -9.24 -1.75
CA SER A 76 1.04 -10.07 -2.50
C SER A 76 0.75 -10.08 -4.00
N GLN A 77 -0.39 -9.54 -4.43
CA GLN A 77 -0.74 -9.50 -5.83
C GLN A 77 -0.35 -8.17 -6.48
N ASN A 78 0.59 -8.33 -7.39
CA ASN A 78 0.75 -7.56 -8.60
C ASN A 78 1.87 -6.51 -8.55
N GLU A 79 3.09 -7.03 -8.73
CA GLU A 79 4.23 -6.32 -9.32
C GLU A 79 3.89 -5.56 -10.64
N LEU A 80 2.68 -5.68 -11.18
CA LEU A 80 2.21 -4.88 -12.33
C LEU A 80 1.67 -3.48 -11.97
N PHE A 81 1.41 -3.14 -10.70
CA PHE A 81 0.96 -1.78 -10.34
C PHE A 81 2.08 -0.83 -9.85
N ARG A 82 3.28 -1.36 -9.55
CA ARG A 82 4.45 -0.52 -9.27
C ARG A 82 4.94 0.26 -10.50
N SER A 83 4.44 -0.06 -11.69
CA SER A 83 4.82 0.60 -12.94
C SER A 83 4.04 1.87 -13.28
N ASN A 84 3.06 2.33 -12.48
CA ASN A 84 2.21 3.46 -12.93
C ASN A 84 1.85 4.53 -11.87
N ARG A 85 2.52 4.62 -10.72
CA ARG A 85 2.29 5.70 -9.73
C ARG A 85 3.40 6.73 -9.61
N ASN A 86 4.29 6.85 -10.59
CA ASN A 86 5.29 7.93 -10.65
C ASN A 86 4.93 9.04 -11.67
N ARG A 87 3.64 9.31 -11.87
CA ARG A 87 3.18 10.32 -12.86
C ARG A 87 2.41 11.51 -12.29
N TYR A 88 2.27 11.63 -10.98
CA TYR A 88 1.52 12.72 -10.34
C TYR A 88 2.20 13.23 -9.07
N GLN A 89 3.50 13.49 -9.13
CA GLN A 89 4.16 14.33 -8.13
C GLN A 89 5.46 14.92 -8.67
N ASP A 90 5.38 15.50 -9.87
CA ASP A 90 6.30 16.56 -10.28
C ASP A 90 5.46 17.62 -11.02
N SER A 91 4.45 18.11 -10.31
CA SER A 91 3.71 19.32 -10.67
C SER A 91 4.34 20.50 -9.92
N GLU A 92 5.61 20.83 -10.17
CA GLU A 92 6.15 22.16 -9.84
C GLU A 92 7.52 22.45 -10.47
N SER A 93 7.59 22.39 -11.80
CA SER A 93 8.54 23.25 -12.52
C SER A 93 7.81 23.92 -13.68
N SER A 94 7.05 24.94 -13.25
CA SER A 94 6.54 26.06 -14.02
C SER A 94 7.59 26.57 -15.03
N ALA A 95 7.58 26.05 -16.25
CA ALA A 95 8.24 26.67 -17.41
C ALA A 95 7.65 26.26 -18.77
N MET A 96 6.65 25.37 -18.81
CA MET A 96 5.83 25.23 -20.01
C MET A 96 4.83 26.39 -20.02
N TYR A 97 5.04 27.32 -20.96
CA TYR A 97 4.14 28.37 -21.49
C TYR A 97 4.84 29.73 -21.58
N ARG A 98 5.77 29.85 -22.54
CA ARG A 98 5.66 30.91 -23.54
C ARG A 98 5.83 30.29 -24.92
N ASN A 99 4.67 29.97 -25.51
CA ASN A 99 4.52 30.02 -26.95
C ASN A 99 4.36 31.49 -27.34
N ASP A 100 5.08 31.89 -28.39
CA ASP A 100 5.02 33.12 -29.19
C ASP A 100 6.49 33.39 -29.57
N ASP A 101 6.96 33.31 -30.80
CA ASP A 101 6.36 33.59 -32.10
C ASP A 101 7.43 33.20 -33.15
N ARG A 102 6.99 32.68 -34.32
CA ARG A 102 7.48 33.04 -35.67
C ARG A 102 8.99 32.87 -35.98
N ASP A 103 9.46 32.55 -37.17
CA ASP A 103 9.02 32.10 -38.49
C ASP A 103 10.37 31.89 -39.22
N PHE A 104 10.39 31.05 -40.26
CA PHE A 104 11.31 31.14 -41.41
C PHE A 104 12.81 31.49 -41.20
N ASP A 105 13.70 30.55 -41.55
CA ASP A 105 14.38 30.73 -42.85
C ASP A 105 14.96 29.41 -43.41
N MET A 106 14.63 29.15 -44.67
CA MET A 106 15.31 28.21 -45.54
C MET A 106 16.74 28.71 -45.79
N ASN A 107 17.76 27.91 -45.50
CA ASN A 107 18.93 27.93 -46.38
C ASN A 107 19.47 26.55 -46.71
N ARG A 108 18.81 26.01 -47.72
CA ARG A 108 19.27 24.99 -48.65
C ARG A 108 20.58 25.49 -49.29
N ARG A 109 21.58 24.61 -49.34
CA ARG A 109 22.60 24.50 -50.40
C ARG A 109 23.10 25.81 -51.04
N TYR A 110 24.37 26.11 -50.80
CA TYR A 110 25.32 26.23 -51.90
C TYR A 110 26.51 25.32 -51.62
#